data_AF-A0A3N0CH85-F1
#
_entry.id   AF-A0A3N0CH85-F1
#
_cell.length_a   1.000
_cell.length_b   1.000
_cell.length_c   1.000
_cell.angle_alpha   90.00
_cell.angle_beta   90.00
_cell.angle_gamma   90.00
#
_symmetry.space_group_name_H-M   'P 1'
#
loop_
_entity.id
_entity.type
_entity.pdbx_description
1 polymer ?
#
loop_
_entity_poly.entity_id
_entity_poly.type
_entity_poly.pdbx_seq_one_letter_code
_entity_poly.pdbx_strand_id
1 'polypeptide(L)'
;MRSPRSFWAALTLLLVGVAFAALAAWSMVARSTIPLALDGTVTSIELRHEKHPGVDDVWMVGFDDDGPRHLDRAVAALLTEGDRVRKDAWSRTLVVDGETHDVALSDDARRMLVLAPVVGGAFAVLLVAGSRRP
;
A
#
# COMPACT_ATOMS: atom_id res chain seq x y z
N MET A 1 -30.98 -13.79 -26.08
CA MET A 1 -31.48 -13.30 -24.77
C MET A 1 -30.73 -13.94 -23.60
N ARG A 2 -29.81 -13.20 -22.97
CA ARG A 2 -29.18 -13.62 -21.71
C ARG A 2 -30.21 -13.60 -20.58
N SER A 3 -30.22 -14.63 -19.75
CA SER A 3 -31.11 -14.64 -18.58
C SER A 3 -30.70 -13.51 -17.62
N PRO A 4 -31.64 -12.84 -16.95
CA PRO A 4 -31.34 -11.80 -15.96
C PRO A 4 -30.35 -12.30 -14.89
N ARG A 5 -30.40 -13.60 -14.57
CA ARG A 5 -29.44 -14.27 -13.67
C ARG A 5 -27.99 -14.16 -14.13
N SER A 6 -27.71 -14.27 -15.43
CA SER A 6 -26.35 -14.19 -15.98
C SER A 6 -25.74 -12.78 -15.92
N PHE A 7 -26.58 -11.74 -16.07
CA PHE A 7 -26.13 -10.36 -15.91
C PHE A 7 -25.77 -10.06 -14.45
N TRP A 8 -26.65 -10.42 -13.51
CA TRP A 8 -26.39 -10.25 -12.08
C TRP A 8 -25.16 -11.02 -11.62
N ALA A 9 -24.95 -12.25 -12.09
CA ALA A 9 -23.74 -13.01 -11.79
C ALA A 9 -22.47 -12.29 -12.27
N ALA A 10 -22.47 -11.76 -13.50
CA ALA A 10 -21.32 -11.06 -14.05
C ALA A 10 -21.06 -9.71 -13.33
N LEU A 11 -22.12 -8.99 -12.94
CA LEU A 11 -21.99 -7.78 -12.13
C LEU A 11 -21.44 -8.10 -10.73
N THR A 12 -21.91 -9.16 -10.08
CA THR A 12 -21.38 -9.60 -8.79
C THR A 12 -19.90 -9.95 -8.88
N LEU A 13 -19.48 -10.68 -9.92
CA LEU A 13 -18.06 -11.00 -10.14
C LEU A 13 -17.22 -9.73 -10.36
N LEU A 14 -17.72 -8.76 -11.11
CA LEU A 14 -17.06 -7.46 -11.28
C LEU A 14 -16.87 -6.75 -9.93
N LEU A 15 -17.93 -6.63 -9.13
CA LEU A 15 -17.88 -5.95 -7.84
C LEU A 15 -16.93 -6.63 -6.86
N VAL A 16 -16.97 -7.96 -6.79
CA VAL A 16 -16.04 -8.75 -5.97
C VAL A 16 -14.60 -8.56 -6.43
N GLY A 17 -14.35 -8.60 -7.75
CA GLY A 17 -13.01 -8.34 -8.31
C GLY A 17 -12.48 -6.95 -7.98
N VAL A 18 -13.32 -5.91 -8.10
CA VAL A 18 -12.96 -4.53 -7.72
C VAL A 18 -12.66 -4.44 -6.22
N ALA A 19 -13.47 -5.08 -5.38
CA ALA A 19 -13.24 -5.10 -3.93
C ALA A 19 -11.89 -5.74 -3.57
N PHE A 20 -11.55 -6.89 -4.18
CA PHE A 20 -10.24 -7.52 -3.96
C PHE A 20 -9.09 -6.67 -4.47
N ALA A 21 -9.23 -6.02 -5.64
CA ALA A 21 -8.21 -5.12 -6.18
C ALA A 21 -7.99 -3.90 -5.26
N ALA A 22 -9.07 -3.32 -4.73
CA ALA A 22 -9.00 -2.22 -3.77
C ALA A 22 -8.33 -2.66 -2.47
N LEU A 23 -8.66 -3.85 -1.95
CA LEU A 23 -8.04 -4.40 -0.75
C LEU A 23 -6.53 -4.66 -0.96
N ALA A 24 -6.13 -5.18 -2.13
CA ALA A 24 -4.74 -5.39 -2.48
C ALA A 24 -3.96 -4.06 -2.65
N ALA A 25 -4.57 -3.05 -3.27
CA ALA A 25 -3.98 -1.72 -3.33
C ALA A 25 -3.85 -1.09 -1.93
N TRP A 26 -4.88 -1.24 -1.10
CA TRP A 26 -4.88 -0.76 0.27
C TRP A 26 -3.80 -1.42 1.11
N SER A 27 -3.58 -2.73 1.01
CA SER A 27 -2.53 -3.39 1.78
C SER A 27 -1.14 -2.89 1.42
N MET A 28 -0.90 -2.50 0.16
CA MET A 28 0.35 -1.87 -0.27
C MET A 28 0.48 -0.43 0.24
N VAL A 29 -0.60 0.35 0.22
CA VAL A 29 -0.61 1.71 0.78
C VAL A 29 -0.44 1.68 2.31
N ALA A 30 -1.05 0.73 3.00
CA ALA A 30 -0.93 0.56 4.45
C ALA A 30 0.49 0.18 4.89
N ARG A 31 1.27 -0.45 4.00
CA ARG A 31 2.70 -0.71 4.21
C ARG A 31 3.57 0.51 3.96
N SER A 32 3.11 1.45 3.13
CA SER A 32 3.75 2.76 3.12
C SER A 32 3.53 3.41 4.49
N THR A 33 4.50 4.14 5.01
CA THR A 33 4.35 4.84 6.30
C THR A 33 3.33 5.99 6.23
N ILE A 34 2.74 6.27 5.06
CA ILE A 34 1.81 7.38 4.84
C ILE A 34 0.60 7.31 5.77
N PRO A 35 -0.17 6.21 5.90
CA PRO A 35 -1.35 6.19 6.76
C PRO A 35 -1.00 6.17 8.25
N LEU A 36 0.24 5.82 8.60
CA LEU A 36 0.70 5.67 9.98
C LEU A 36 1.06 7.03 10.60
N ALA A 37 0.68 7.23 11.87
CA ALA A 37 1.26 8.26 12.72
C ALA A 37 2.51 7.70 13.41
N LEU A 38 3.57 8.48 13.48
CA LEU A 38 4.80 8.15 14.20
C LEU A 38 5.08 9.28 15.20
N ASP A 39 5.31 8.97 16.46
CA ASP A 39 5.76 9.96 17.46
C ASP A 39 6.61 9.27 18.52
N GLY A 40 7.88 9.08 18.21
CA GLY A 40 8.72 8.16 18.96
C GLY A 40 10.21 8.39 18.74
N THR A 41 11.01 7.71 19.54
CA THR A 41 12.47 7.62 19.38
C THR A 41 12.80 6.27 18.78
N VAL A 42 13.67 6.23 17.77
CA VAL A 42 14.08 4.96 17.14
C VAL A 42 14.92 4.16 18.13
N THR A 43 14.49 2.94 18.44
CA THR A 43 15.16 2.05 19.41
C THR A 43 15.94 0.92 18.76
N SER A 44 15.55 0.51 17.56
CA SER A 44 16.26 -0.50 16.78
C SER A 44 15.92 -0.43 15.30
N ILE A 45 16.86 -0.84 14.44
CA ILE A 45 16.63 -0.99 13.00
C ILE A 45 17.11 -2.39 12.59
N GLU A 46 16.20 -3.26 12.16
CA GLU A 46 16.48 -4.61 11.71
C GLU A 46 16.15 -4.77 10.22
N LEU A 47 17.13 -5.19 9.42
CA LEU A 47 16.93 -5.59 8.03
C LEU A 47 16.75 -7.11 7.96
N ARG A 48 15.57 -7.55 7.51
CA ARG A 48 15.26 -8.96 7.26
C ARG A 48 15.29 -9.21 5.76
N HIS A 49 16.24 -10.06 5.34
CA HIS A 49 16.29 -10.51 3.96
C HIS A 49 15.19 -11.55 3.70
N GLU A 50 14.36 -11.26 2.71
CA GLU A 50 13.30 -12.16 2.23
C GLU A 50 13.82 -13.07 1.11
N LYS A 51 12.90 -13.71 0.37
CA LYS A 51 13.22 -14.71 -0.65
C LYS A 51 14.19 -14.21 -1.73
N HIS A 52 14.20 -12.92 -2.04
CA HIS A 52 15.06 -12.29 -3.04
C HIS A 52 15.83 -11.10 -2.43
N PRO A 53 17.00 -11.36 -1.82
CA PRO A 53 17.80 -10.35 -1.14
C PRO A 53 18.00 -9.08 -1.98
N GLY A 54 17.73 -7.92 -1.36
CA GLY A 54 17.83 -6.60 -1.99
C GLY A 54 16.59 -6.16 -2.79
N VAL A 55 15.63 -7.07 -3.03
CA VAL A 55 14.39 -6.77 -3.76
C VAL A 55 13.19 -6.74 -2.82
N ASP A 56 13.00 -7.80 -2.02
CA ASP A 56 11.86 -7.96 -1.12
C ASP A 56 12.23 -7.80 0.36
N ASP A 57 13.42 -7.26 0.65
CA ASP A 57 13.88 -7.03 2.02
C ASP A 57 12.90 -6.19 2.85
N VAL A 58 12.73 -6.59 4.10
CA VAL A 58 11.83 -5.98 5.07
C VAL A 58 12.63 -5.19 6.10
N TRP A 59 12.29 -3.92 6.29
CA TRP A 59 12.87 -3.09 7.34
C TRP A 59 11.92 -3.02 8.52
N MET A 60 12.32 -3.59 9.64
CA MET A 60 11.61 -3.52 10.92
C MET A 60 12.27 -2.46 11.79
N VAL A 61 11.52 -1.41 12.13
CA VAL A 61 12.01 -0.31 12.95
C VAL A 61 11.27 -0.29 14.27
N GLY A 62 12.02 -0.43 15.36
CA GLY A 62 11.51 -0.28 16.72
C GLY A 62 11.42 1.18 17.11
N PHE A 63 10.33 1.55 17.77
CA PHE A 63 10.15 2.85 18.41
C PHE A 63 9.99 2.64 19.92
N ASP A 64 10.10 3.71 20.71
CA ASP A 64 9.89 3.67 22.16
C ASP A 64 8.40 3.65 22.56
N ASP A 65 7.50 4.05 21.65
CA ASP A 65 6.07 4.17 21.88
C ASP A 65 5.31 2.83 21.69
N ASP A 66 5.78 1.97 20.80
CA ASP A 66 5.11 0.72 20.41
C ASP A 66 6.10 -0.31 19.85
N GLY A 67 5.60 -1.50 19.53
CA GLY A 67 6.39 -2.58 18.93
C GLY A 67 6.97 -2.25 17.54
N PRO A 68 7.83 -3.15 17.02
CA PRO A 68 8.50 -2.97 15.72
C PRO A 68 7.51 -2.77 14.57
N ARG A 69 7.75 -1.76 13.74
CA ARG A 69 6.92 -1.41 12.59
C ARG A 69 7.66 -1.73 11.30
N HIS A 70 6.94 -2.26 10.32
CA HIS A 70 7.47 -2.46 8.97
C HIS A 70 7.45 -1.13 8.23
N LEU A 71 8.63 -0.61 7.86
CA LEU A 71 8.76 0.61 7.05
C LEU A 71 9.34 0.29 5.66
N ASP A 72 8.98 1.10 4.67
CA ASP A 72 9.63 1.05 3.36
C ASP A 72 11.13 1.41 3.47
N ARG A 73 11.96 0.78 2.62
CA ARG A 73 13.42 1.03 2.57
C ARG A 73 13.79 2.51 2.51
N ALA A 74 13.09 3.29 1.70
CA ALA A 74 13.37 4.71 1.54
C ALA A 74 13.17 5.50 2.84
N VAL A 75 12.25 5.06 3.70
CA VAL A 75 11.98 5.70 5.00
C VAL A 75 12.95 5.20 6.04
N ALA A 76 13.17 3.88 6.11
CA ALA A 76 14.13 3.29 7.04
C ALA A 76 15.56 3.82 6.83
N ALA A 77 15.95 4.11 5.59
CA ALA A 77 17.26 4.68 5.26
C ALA A 77 17.47 6.13 5.75
N LEU A 78 16.41 6.82 6.17
CA LEU A 78 16.50 8.17 6.76
C LEU A 78 16.70 8.12 8.27
N LEU A 79 16.60 6.94 8.89
CA LEU A 79 16.55 6.78 10.33
C LEU A 79 17.86 6.20 10.86
N THR A 80 18.25 6.66 12.03
CA THR A 80 19.32 6.11 12.88
C THR A 80 18.75 5.77 14.26
N GLU A 81 19.33 4.79 14.94
CA GLU A 81 18.98 4.53 16.34
C GLU A 81 19.27 5.76 17.21
N GLY A 82 18.29 6.16 18.01
CA GLY A 82 18.33 7.38 18.82
C GLY A 82 17.58 8.58 18.21
N ASP A 83 17.27 8.56 16.92
CA ASP A 83 16.57 9.68 16.26
C ASP A 83 15.17 9.87 16.84
N ARG A 84 14.76 11.13 17.07
CA ARG A 84 13.37 11.48 17.38
C ARG A 84 12.59 11.68 16.09
N VAL A 85 11.55 10.88 15.92
CA VAL A 85 10.71 10.84 14.72
C VAL A 85 9.32 11.34 15.04
N ARG A 86 8.80 12.24 14.20
CA ARG A 86 7.41 12.71 14.26
C ARG A 86 6.78 12.77 12.88
N LYS A 87 5.57 12.23 12.76
CA LYS A 87 4.75 12.26 11.55
C LYS A 87 3.28 12.08 11.89
N ASP A 88 2.44 12.92 11.31
CA ASP A 88 0.99 12.76 11.41
C ASP A 88 0.47 11.64 10.48
N ALA A 89 -0.65 11.04 10.87
CA ALA A 89 -1.36 10.09 10.02
C ALA A 89 -1.74 10.75 8.68
N TRP A 90 -1.56 10.03 7.58
CA TRP A 90 -1.79 10.48 6.19
C TRP A 90 -0.88 11.60 5.69
N SER A 91 -0.02 12.16 6.54
CA SER A 91 1.00 13.11 6.11
C SER A 91 2.03 12.42 5.21
N ARG A 92 2.58 13.19 4.27
CA ARG A 92 3.75 12.83 3.47
C ARG A 92 5.02 13.47 3.98
N THR A 93 4.99 13.98 5.19
CA THR A 93 6.09 14.71 5.79
C THR A 93 6.51 13.98 7.06
N LEU A 94 7.76 13.56 7.10
CA LEU A 94 8.41 12.94 8.24
C LEU A 94 9.40 13.93 8.82
N VAL A 95 9.34 14.16 10.13
CA VAL A 95 10.33 14.96 10.85
C VAL A 95 11.26 14.01 11.60
N VAL A 96 12.57 14.12 11.37
CA VAL A 96 13.62 13.33 12.03
C VAL A 96 14.60 14.31 12.66
N ASP A 97 14.71 14.31 13.99
CA ASP A 97 15.54 15.26 14.74
C ASP A 97 15.35 16.74 14.36
N GLY A 98 14.13 17.09 13.95
CA GLY A 98 13.76 18.44 13.51
C GLY A 98 13.99 18.71 12.02
N GLU A 99 14.69 17.84 11.30
CA GLU A 99 14.81 17.90 9.85
C GLU A 99 13.56 17.32 9.19
N THR A 100 13.12 17.93 8.08
CA THR A 100 11.90 17.55 7.38
C THR A 100 12.22 16.79 6.11
N HIS A 101 11.63 15.61 5.96
CA HIS A 101 11.78 14.74 4.81
C HIS A 101 10.42 14.43 4.17
N ASP A 102 10.38 14.46 2.83
CA ASP A 102 9.21 14.04 2.07
C ASP A 102 9.18 12.52 1.91
N VAL A 103 8.05 11.94 2.29
CA VAL A 103 7.77 10.51 2.19
C VAL A 103 6.88 10.26 0.98
N ALA A 104 7.38 9.47 0.04
CA ALA A 104 6.62 9.06 -1.13
C ALA A 104 5.97 7.69 -0.92
N LEU A 105 4.92 7.38 -1.69
CA LEU A 105 4.44 6.02 -1.84
C LEU A 105 5.57 5.11 -2.35
N SER A 106 5.56 3.84 -1.99
CA SER A 106 6.44 2.85 -2.63
C SER A 106 6.07 2.69 -4.11
N ASP A 107 7.02 2.20 -4.91
CA ASP A 107 6.76 1.91 -6.32
C ASP A 107 5.67 0.86 -6.51
N ASP A 108 5.61 -0.11 -5.60
CA ASP A 108 4.56 -1.14 -5.62
C ASP A 108 3.19 -0.57 -5.29
N ALA A 109 3.10 0.31 -4.29
CA ALA A 109 1.85 1.01 -3.99
C ALA A 109 1.41 1.89 -5.18
N ARG A 110 2.34 2.63 -5.81
CA ARG A 110 2.05 3.42 -7.02
C ARG A 110 1.53 2.54 -8.16
N ARG A 111 2.23 1.44 -8.47
CA ARG A 111 1.85 0.51 -9.55
C ARG A 111 0.50 -0.13 -9.27
N MET A 112 0.24 -0.54 -8.04
CA MET A 112 -1.03 -1.18 -7.67
C MET A 112 -2.21 -0.21 -7.72
N LEU A 113 -2.02 1.04 -7.30
CA LEU A 113 -3.02 2.10 -7.42
C LEU A 113 -3.39 2.42 -8.89
N VAL A 114 -2.48 2.21 -9.83
CA VAL A 114 -2.76 2.33 -11.27
C VAL A 114 -3.36 1.05 -11.85
N LEU A 115 -2.84 -0.12 -11.47
CA LEU A 115 -3.26 -1.40 -12.04
C LEU A 115 -4.70 -1.77 -11.63
N ALA A 116 -5.07 -1.55 -10.37
CA ALA A 116 -6.40 -1.86 -9.85
C ALA A 116 -7.54 -1.23 -10.68
N PRO A 117 -7.56 0.09 -10.95
CA PRO A 117 -8.60 0.69 -11.78
C PRO A 117 -8.54 0.26 -13.25
N VAL A 118 -7.34 0.00 -13.80
CA VAL A 118 -7.20 -0.51 -15.19
C VAL A 118 -7.87 -1.87 -15.34
N VAL A 119 -7.61 -2.79 -14.41
CA VAL A 119 -8.22 -4.13 -14.40
C VAL A 119 -9.74 -4.01 -14.20
N GLY A 120 -10.19 -3.21 -13.24
CA GLY A 120 -11.63 -2.97 -13.02
C GLY A 120 -12.33 -2.40 -14.26
N GLY A 121 -11.70 -1.44 -14.94
CA GLY A 121 -12.18 -0.86 -16.19
C GLY A 121 -12.28 -1.88 -17.31
N ALA A 122 -11.28 -2.75 -17.47
CA ALA A 122 -11.30 -3.82 -18.47
C ALA A 122 -12.47 -4.79 -18.24
N PHE A 123 -12.72 -5.21 -17.00
CA PHE A 123 -13.86 -6.05 -16.67
C PHE A 123 -15.20 -5.35 -16.91
N ALA A 124 -15.31 -4.05 -16.59
CA ALA A 124 -16.51 -3.27 -16.87
C ALA A 124 -16.79 -3.17 -18.38
N VAL A 125 -15.75 -2.95 -19.20
CA VAL A 125 -15.87 -2.95 -20.67
C VAL A 125 -16.33 -4.31 -21.19
N LEU A 126 -15.77 -5.42 -20.68
CA LEU A 126 -16.18 -6.77 -21.06
C LEU A 126 -17.64 -7.06 -20.66
N LEU A 127 -18.08 -6.59 -19.49
CA LEU A 127 -19.46 -6.72 -19.03
C LEU A 127 -20.43 -5.99 -19.98
N VAL A 128 -20.10 -4.75 -20.37
CA VAL A 128 -20.90 -3.93 -21.30
C VAL A 128 -20.87 -4.49 -22.73
N ALA A 129 -19.71 -4.91 -23.22
CA ALA A 129 -19.58 -5.50 -24.55
C ALA A 129 -20.35 -6.85 -24.63
N GLY A 130 -20.31 -7.64 -23.56
CA GLY A 130 -21.03 -8.91 -23.47
C GLY A 130 -22.54 -8.74 -23.34
N SER A 131 -23.04 -7.64 -22.75
CA SER A 131 -24.48 -7.36 -22.65
C SER A 131 -25.10 -6.84 -23.95
N ARG A 132 -24.28 -6.32 -24.88
CA ARG A 132 -24.70 -5.80 -26.19
C ARG A 132 -24.72 -6.83 -27.33
N ARG A 133 -24.24 -8.06 -27.11
CA ARG A 133 -24.29 -9.13 -28.12
C ARG A 133 -25.72 -9.73 -28.18
N PRO A 134 -26.38 -9.74 -29.36
CA PRO A 134 -27.75 -10.24 -29.53
C PRO A 134 -27.92 -11.73 -29.20
#